data_AF-A0A822HX79-F1
#
_entry.id   AF-A0A822HX79-F1
#
_cell.length_a   1.000
_cell.length_b   1.000
_cell.length_c   1.000
_cell.angle_alpha   90.00
_cell.angle_beta   90.00
_cell.angle_gamma   90.00
#
_symmetry.space_group_name_H-M   'P 1'
#
loop_
_entity.id
_entity.type
_entity.pdbx_description
1 polymer ?
#
loop_
_entity_poly.entity_id
_entity_poly.type
_entity_poly.pdbx_seq_one_letter_code
_entity_poly.pdbx_strand_id
1 'polypeptide(L)' 'PQMATIINTPATMPNEYLNFPKHTPRTCNIRLGKNDSSFGFEVINGENDIGAYIQEVFPNTPASNTPLRKCDRIIEID' A
#
# COMPACT_ATOMS: atom_id res chain seq x y z
N PRO A 1 24.03 -15.92 -12.55
CA PRO A 1 23.14 -15.01 -11.79
C PRO A 1 21.95 -14.62 -12.66
N GLN A 2 20.73 -14.92 -12.22
CA GLN A 2 19.53 -14.52 -12.97
C GLN A 2 19.36 -13.01 -12.82
N MET A 3 19.45 -12.29 -13.93
CA MET A 3 19.26 -10.85 -13.97
C MET A 3 17.80 -10.53 -13.63
N ALA A 4 17.56 -9.48 -12.85
CA ALA A 4 16.21 -8.99 -12.60
C ALA A 4 15.58 -8.52 -13.92
N THR A 5 14.41 -9.04 -14.25
CA THR A 5 13.64 -8.60 -15.41
C THR A 5 12.90 -7.31 -15.07
N ILE A 6 13.11 -6.26 -15.86
CA ILE A 6 12.30 -5.03 -15.75
C ILE A 6 10.92 -5.34 -16.30
N ILE A 7 9.91 -5.37 -15.42
CA ILE A 7 8.51 -5.45 -15.82
C ILE A 7 8.04 -4.02 -16.05
N ASN A 8 7.78 -3.67 -17.31
CA ASN A 8 7.18 -2.38 -17.63
C ASN A 8 5.80 -2.27 -16.98
N THR A 9 5.46 -1.08 -16.52
CA THR A 9 4.16 -0.78 -15.92
C THR A 9 3.01 -1.30 -16.80
N PRO A 10 2.15 -2.20 -16.29
CA PRO A 10 1.01 -2.71 -17.05
C PRO A 10 0.07 -1.58 -17.47
N ALA A 11 -0.53 -1.68 -18.66
CA ALA A 11 -1.52 -0.71 -19.13
C ALA A 11 -2.78 -0.64 -18.26
N THR A 12 -2.98 -1.64 -17.39
CA THR A 12 -4.05 -1.69 -16.38
C THR A 12 -3.71 -0.98 -15.08
N MET A 13 -2.54 -0.34 -14.96
CA MET A 13 -2.18 0.41 -13.77
C MET A 13 -3.16 1.58 -13.59
N PRO A 14 -3.82 1.72 -12.42
CA PRO A 14 -4.76 2.82 -12.19
C PRO A 14 -4.09 4.17 -12.42
N ASN A 15 -4.79 5.12 -13.07
CA ASN A 15 -4.26 6.47 -13.37
C ASN A 15 -3.72 7.20 -12.14
N GLU A 16 -4.24 6.88 -10.96
CA GLU A 16 -3.74 7.38 -9.67
C GLU A 16 -2.24 7.15 -9.49
N TYR A 17 -1.68 6.07 -10.07
CA TYR A 17 -0.26 5.76 -10.02
C TYR A 17 0.63 6.69 -10.86
N LEU A 18 0.10 7.30 -11.93
CA LEU A 18 0.83 8.28 -12.74
C LEU A 18 1.13 9.57 -11.96
N ASN A 19 0.37 9.84 -10.91
CA ASN A 19 0.54 11.00 -10.05
C ASN A 19 1.60 10.78 -8.95
N PHE A 20 2.27 9.63 -8.90
CA PHE A 20 3.37 9.35 -7.99
C PHE A 20 4.72 9.29 -8.75
N PRO A 21 5.28 10.44 -9.17
CA PRO A 21 6.53 10.50 -9.94
C PRO A 21 7.77 10.08 -9.13
N LYS A 22 7.61 9.79 -7.83
CA LYS A 22 8.71 9.46 -6.93
C LYS A 22 8.67 7.97 -6.59
N HIS A 23 9.62 7.23 -7.16
CA HIS A 23 9.87 5.82 -6.84
C HIS A 23 10.56 5.65 -5.47
N THR A 24 9.93 6.18 -4.42
CA THR A 24 10.44 6.13 -3.04
C THR A 24 9.39 5.59 -2.09
N PRO A 25 9.75 4.81 -1.06
CA PRO A 25 8.80 4.37 -0.04
C PRO A 25 8.07 5.54 0.64
N ARG A 26 6.87 5.26 1.17
CA ARG A 26 6.07 6.21 1.94
C ARG A 26 5.94 5.72 3.38
N THR A 27 6.31 6.54 4.33
CA THR A 27 5.99 6.31 5.74
C THR A 27 4.54 6.71 5.99
N CYS A 28 3.73 5.76 6.46
CA CYS A 28 2.32 5.97 6.75
C CYS A 28 2.08 5.91 8.26
N ASN A 29 2.04 7.08 8.91
CA ASN A 29 1.79 7.17 10.35
C ASN A 29 0.29 7.17 10.63
N ILE A 30 -0.23 6.05 11.14
CA ILE A 30 -1.66 5.90 11.47
C ILE A 30 -1.82 5.93 12.99
N ARG A 31 -2.77 6.73 13.48
CA ARG A 31 -3.09 6.84 14.91
C ARG A 31 -4.58 6.59 15.13
N LEU A 32 -4.90 5.77 16.12
CA LEU A 32 -6.28 5.58 16.56
C LEU A 32 -6.68 6.68 17.54
N GLY A 33 -7.82 7.31 17.28
CA GLY A 33 -8.51 8.19 18.22
C GLY A 33 -9.30 7.39 19.25
N LYS A 34 -9.88 8.09 20.24
CA LYS A 34 -10.64 7.47 21.35
C LYS A 34 -11.84 6.62 20.91
N ASN A 35 -12.42 6.93 19.76
CA ASN A 35 -13.63 6.28 19.24
C ASN A 35 -13.35 5.37 18.04
N ASP A 36 -12.09 5.23 17.63
CA ASP A 36 -11.73 4.38 16.50
C ASP A 36 -11.56 2.94 16.98
N SER A 37 -12.24 2.00 16.32
CA SER A 37 -12.14 0.57 16.63
C SER A 37 -11.07 -0.15 15.81
N SER A 38 -10.59 0.46 14.72
CA SER A 38 -9.61 -0.12 13.80
C SER A 38 -8.88 0.95 13.01
N PHE A 39 -7.77 0.57 12.38
CA PHE A 39 -7.05 1.49 11.47
C PHE A 39 -7.79 1.71 10.16
N GLY A 40 -8.61 0.75 9.70
CA GLY A 40 -9.44 0.88 8.50
C GLY A 40 -8.78 0.49 7.18
N PHE A 41 -7.95 -0.56 7.17
CA PHE A 41 -7.42 -1.16 5.96
C PHE A 41 -7.35 -2.68 6.06
N GLU A 42 -7.30 -3.36 4.92
CA GLU A 42 -7.12 -4.81 4.83
C GLU A 42 -5.75 -5.15 4.25
N VAL A 43 -5.15 -6.22 4.74
CA VAL A 43 -3.86 -6.76 4.25
C VAL A 43 -4.09 -8.15 3.69
N ILE A 44 -3.45 -8.43 2.56
CA ILE A 44 -3.39 -9.75 1.95
C ILE A 44 -1.93 -10.16 1.75
N ASN A 45 -1.65 -11.45 1.88
CA ASN A 45 -0.36 -12.00 1.51
C ASN A 45 -0.21 -11.98 -0.01
N GLY A 46 1.01 -11.73 -0.48
CA GLY A 46 1.36 -11.93 -1.88
C GLY A 46 1.26 -13.39 -2.29
N GLU A 47 1.28 -13.63 -3.60
CA GLU A 47 1.37 -14.98 -4.15
C GLU A 47 2.58 -15.73 -3.55
N ASN A 48 2.38 -17.00 -3.18
CA ASN A 48 3.38 -17.83 -2.50
C ASN A 48 3.86 -17.25 -1.15
N ASP A 49 3.02 -16.45 -0.47
CA ASP A 49 3.34 -15.76 0.79
C ASP A 49 4.53 -14.79 0.69
N ILE A 50 4.84 -14.31 -0.53
CA ILE A 50 5.93 -13.36 -0.76
C ILE A 50 5.43 -11.93 -0.58
N GLY A 51 5.68 -11.38 0.61
CA GLY A 51 5.35 -10.01 0.97
C GLY A 51 3.90 -9.81 1.39
N ALA A 52 3.60 -8.64 1.93
CA ALA A 52 2.27 -8.25 2.37
C ALA A 52 1.81 -6.99 1.61
N TYR A 53 0.55 -6.98 1.21
CA TYR A 53 -0.03 -5.94 0.36
C TYR A 53 -1.31 -5.39 0.96
N ILE A 54 -1.54 -4.09 0.80
CA ILE A 54 -2.79 -3.45 1.19
C ILE A 54 -3.87 -3.80 0.15
N GLN A 55 -4.86 -4.58 0.56
CA GLN A 55 -5.97 -4.98 -0.31
C GLN A 55 -6.99 -3.85 -0.48
N GLU A 56 -7.28 -3.12 0.58
CA GLU A 56 -8.27 -2.04 0.59
C GLU A 56 -7.95 -1.02 1.68
N VAL A 57 -8.30 0.25 1.45
CA VAL A 57 -8.27 1.31 2.45
C VAL A 57 -9.68 1.91 2.54
N PHE A 58 -10.35 1.70 3.67
CA PHE A 58 -11.75 2.08 3.81
C PHE A 58 -11.90 3.59 4.02
N PRO A 59 -12.88 4.24 3.36
CA PRO A 59 -13.12 5.67 3.52
C PRO A 59 -13.56 6.01 4.95
N ASN A 60 -13.29 7.24 5.38
CA ASN A 60 -13.64 7.76 6.71
C ASN A 60 -13.01 6.97 7.88
N THR A 61 -11.80 6.44 7.67
CA THR A 61 -11.03 5.74 8.70
C THR A 61 -9.68 6.42 8.95
N PRO A 62 -8.99 6.13 10.07
CA PRO A 62 -7.66 6.65 10.33
C PRO A 62 -6.68 6.44 9.18
N ALA A 63 -6.66 5.26 8.56
CA ALA A 63 -5.77 4.94 7.45
C ALA A 63 -6.04 5.80 6.21
N SER A 64 -7.31 6.08 5.89
CA SER A 64 -7.68 6.91 4.74
C SER A 64 -7.18 8.36 4.81
N ASN A 65 -6.86 8.84 6.02
CA ASN A 65 -6.26 10.16 6.24
C ASN A 65 -4.74 10.19 6.03
N THR A 66 -4.12 9.07 5.70
CA THR A 66 -2.68 8.93 5.48
C THR A 66 -2.37 8.72 3.99
N PRO A 67 -1.09 8.62 3.57
CA PRO A 67 -0.77 8.34 2.17
C PRO A 67 -0.80 6.83 1.85
N LEU A 68 -1.29 5.97 2.76
CA LEU A 68 -1.50 4.54 2.51
C LEU A 68 -2.53 4.35 1.39
N ARG A 69 -2.24 3.46 0.42
CA ARG A 69 -3.12 3.20 -0.72
C ARG A 69 -3.31 1.71 -0.96
N LYS A 70 -4.39 1.39 -1.68
CA LYS A 70 -4.63 0.06 -2.24
C LYS A 70 -3.50 -0.35 -3.17
N CYS A 71 -3.12 -1.63 -3.07
CA CYS A 71 -1.99 -2.29 -3.74
C CYS A 71 -0.60 -1.85 -3.25
N ASP A 72 -0.50 -1.10 -2.15
CA ASP A 72 0.80 -0.83 -1.53
C ASP A 72 1.42 -2.12 -1.01
N ARG A 73 2.71 -2.33 -1.28
CA ARG A 73 3.49 -3.39 -0.64
C ARG A 73 4.11 -2.86 0.65
N ILE A 74 3.92 -3.58 1.74
CA ILE A 74 4.55 -3.28 3.03
C ILE A 74 6.01 -3.76 2.97
N ILE A 75 6.93 -2.86 3.30
CA ILE A 75 8.38 -3.15 3.33
C ILE A 75 8.95 -3.19 4.76
N GLU A 76 8.33 -2.47 5.69
CA GLU A 76 8.76 -2.32 7.08
C GLU A 76 7.57 -1.92 7.94
N ILE A 77 7.58 -2.34 9.21
CA ILE A 77 6.63 -1.95 10.26
C ILE A 77 7.47 -1.70 11.53
N ASP A 78 7.18 -0.59 12.22
CA ASP A 78 7.77 -0.23 13.52
C ASP A 78 6.86 -0.69 14.67
#